data_AF-A0A359II31-F1
#
_entry.id   AF-A0A359II31-F1
#
_cell.length_a   1.000
_cell.length_b   1.000
_cell.length_c   1.000
_cell.angle_alpha   90.00
_cell.angle_beta   90.00
_cell.angle_gamma   90.00
#
_symmetry.space_group_name_H-M   'P 1'
#
loop_
_entity.id
_entity.type
_entity.pdbx_description
1 polymer ?
#
loop_
_entity_poly.entity_id
_entity_poly.type
_entity_poly.pdbx_seq_one_letter_code
_entity_poly.pdbx_strand_id
1 'polypeptide(L)'
;MNYKGFNIIIEHHEPNIMSKSITNRVLDRYGSPAKRVFQQDNINIWRKTTNGYHRGAPGIKSHRLIYLAENGNSGIEVYVKYNPNQKLLSDVEIMVKKVLCQKVLETYGIKLTK
;
A
#
# COMPACT_ATOMS: atom_id res chain seq x y z
N MET A 1 -21.88 -9.28 -0.41
CA MET A 1 -20.71 -9.43 0.49
C MET A 1 -20.65 -8.23 1.42
N ASN A 2 -20.45 -8.46 2.72
CA ASN A 2 -20.42 -7.41 3.74
C ASN A 2 -18.98 -6.91 3.95
N TYR A 3 -18.63 -5.75 3.39
CA TYR A 3 -17.31 -5.13 3.51
C TYR A 3 -17.10 -4.36 4.84
N LYS A 4 -18.05 -4.46 5.80
CA LYS A 4 -17.92 -3.83 7.12
C LYS A 4 -16.62 -4.28 7.79
N GLY A 5 -15.73 -3.31 8.06
CA GLY A 5 -14.43 -3.53 8.71
C GLY A 5 -13.21 -3.37 7.80
N PHE A 6 -13.40 -3.19 6.49
CA PHE A 6 -12.32 -2.86 5.55
C PHE A 6 -12.37 -1.38 5.17
N ASN A 7 -11.33 -0.63 5.51
CA ASN A 7 -11.17 0.76 5.09
C ASN A 7 -9.98 0.88 4.15
N ILE A 8 -10.22 1.24 2.88
CA ILE A 8 -9.17 1.52 1.89
C ILE A 8 -8.73 2.97 2.05
N ILE A 9 -7.42 3.18 2.12
CA ILE A 9 -6.78 4.48 2.30
C ILE A 9 -5.77 4.66 1.18
N ILE A 10 -5.69 5.88 0.66
CA ILE A 10 -4.76 6.29 -0.39
C ILE A 10 -3.89 7.41 0.18
N GLU A 11 -2.58 7.24 0.12
CA GLU A 11 -1.60 8.25 0.55
C GLU A 11 -0.63 8.51 -0.61
N HIS A 12 -0.41 9.79 -0.90
CA HIS A 12 0.58 10.23 -1.88
C HIS A 12 1.84 10.67 -1.14
N HIS A 13 2.99 10.23 -1.64
CA HIS A 13 4.28 10.55 -1.05
C HIS A 13 5.14 11.30 -2.05
N GLU A 14 5.38 12.57 -1.75
CA GLU A 14 6.21 13.47 -2.55
C GLU A 14 7.71 13.17 -2.42
N PRO A 15 8.52 13.59 -3.42
CA PRO A 15 9.98 13.54 -3.33
C PRO A 15 10.43 14.28 -2.07
N ASN A 16 11.27 13.63 -1.26
CA ASN A 16 11.99 14.31 -0.20
C ASN A 16 13.46 14.39 -0.60
N ILE A 17 14.14 15.46 -0.20
CA ILE A 17 15.52 15.80 -0.58
C ILE A 17 16.53 14.73 -0.10
N MET A 18 16.13 13.84 0.82
CA MET A 18 16.98 12.76 1.31
C MET A 18 17.03 11.54 0.37
N SER A 19 18.23 10.98 0.17
CA SER A 19 18.59 9.88 -0.75
C SER A 19 18.00 8.49 -0.44
N LYS A 20 17.06 8.36 0.50
CA LYS A 20 16.45 7.07 0.83
C LYS A 20 15.25 6.81 -0.08
N SER A 21 15.18 5.61 -0.67
CA SER A 21 14.04 5.18 -1.50
C SER A 21 12.71 5.37 -0.79
N ILE A 22 11.64 5.62 -1.55
CA ILE A 22 10.31 5.82 -0.96
C ILE A 22 9.82 4.55 -0.27
N THR A 23 10.23 3.39 -0.80
CA THR A 23 9.99 2.07 -0.20
C THR A 23 10.56 1.98 1.20
N ASN A 24 11.82 2.39 1.42
CA ASN A 24 12.42 2.37 2.76
C ASN A 24 11.73 3.37 3.68
N ARG A 25 11.33 4.53 3.15
CA ARG A 25 10.61 5.53 3.93
C ARG A 25 9.22 5.07 4.33
N VAL A 26 8.47 4.38 3.48
CA VAL A 26 7.06 4.07 3.72
C VAL A 26 6.92 2.69 4.34
N LEU A 27 7.57 1.68 3.76
CA LEU A 27 7.39 0.29 4.13
C LEU A 27 8.33 -0.14 5.26
N ASP A 28 9.61 0.23 5.28
CA ASP A 28 10.56 -0.33 6.28
C ASP A 28 10.24 0.04 7.73
N ARG A 29 9.40 1.06 7.96
CA ARG A 29 8.91 1.42 9.32
C ARG A 29 8.09 0.31 9.99
N TYR A 30 7.68 -0.71 9.23
CA TYR A 30 6.73 -1.73 9.68
C TYR A 30 7.37 -3.12 9.95
N GLY A 31 8.69 -3.21 10.12
CA GLY A 31 9.38 -4.41 10.64
C GLY A 31 9.53 -5.63 9.70
N SER A 32 8.53 -5.99 8.89
CA SER A 32 8.63 -7.10 7.92
C SER A 32 9.28 -6.67 6.60
N PRO A 33 9.98 -7.52 5.83
CA PRO A 33 10.51 -7.10 4.53
C PRO A 33 9.37 -6.81 3.54
N ALA A 34 9.48 -5.71 2.79
CA ALA A 34 8.61 -5.45 1.65
C ALA A 34 8.97 -6.39 0.49
N LYS A 35 7.98 -6.89 -0.24
CA LYS A 35 8.20 -7.72 -1.43
C LYS A 35 7.86 -6.93 -2.68
N ARG A 36 8.80 -6.78 -3.61
CA ARG A 36 8.49 -6.29 -4.95
C ARG A 36 7.65 -7.33 -5.68
N VAL A 37 6.49 -6.94 -6.16
CA VAL A 37 5.51 -7.83 -6.81
C VAL A 37 5.32 -7.53 -8.29
N PHE A 38 5.76 -6.35 -8.75
CA PHE A 38 5.65 -5.96 -10.14
C PHE A 38 6.65 -4.84 -10.47
N GLN A 39 7.07 -4.76 -11.73
CA GLN A 39 7.89 -3.68 -12.26
C GLN A 39 7.52 -3.45 -13.74
N GLN A 40 7.29 -2.19 -14.10
CA GLN A 40 7.09 -1.75 -15.48
C GLN A 40 7.58 -0.31 -15.60
N ASP A 41 8.31 0.00 -16.67
CA ASP A 41 8.89 1.33 -16.90
C ASP A 41 9.73 1.78 -15.68
N ASN A 42 9.46 2.98 -15.16
CA ASN A 42 10.05 3.52 -13.94
C ASN A 42 9.25 3.20 -12.66
N ILE A 43 8.19 2.39 -12.76
CA ILE A 43 7.33 2.02 -11.62
C ILE A 43 7.71 0.66 -11.06
N ASN A 44 8.00 0.63 -9.76
CA ASN A 44 8.09 -0.59 -8.96
C ASN A 44 6.88 -0.69 -8.05
N ILE A 45 6.21 -1.84 -8.00
CA ILE A 45 5.14 -2.09 -7.02
C ILE A 45 5.64 -3.03 -5.95
N TRP A 46 5.48 -2.57 -4.71
CA TRP A 46 5.82 -3.30 -3.50
C TRP A 46 4.56 -3.68 -2.75
N ARG A 47 4.57 -4.87 -2.15
CA ARG A 47 3.53 -5.40 -1.29
C ARG A 47 4.09 -5.64 0.10
N LYS A 48 3.33 -5.26 1.13
CA LYS A 48 3.66 -5.57 2.52
C LYS A 48 2.39 -5.86 3.31
N THR A 49 2.48 -6.87 4.18
CA THR A 49 1.47 -7.08 5.23
C THR A 49 2.11 -6.76 6.57
N THR A 50 1.45 -5.94 7.39
CA THR A 50 1.94 -5.57 8.71
C THR A 50 0.86 -5.67 9.76
N ASN A 51 1.28 -5.97 10.99
CA ASN A 51 0.45 -5.94 12.17
C ASN A 51 0.79 -4.66 12.95
N GLY A 52 -0.22 -3.95 13.43
CA GLY A 52 -0.02 -2.73 14.20
C GLY A 52 -1.20 -2.45 15.11
N TYR A 53 -1.16 -1.31 15.78
CA TYR A 53 -2.28 -0.82 16.59
C TYR A 53 -2.99 0.32 15.88
N HIS A 54 -4.28 0.50 16.15
CA HIS A 54 -5.00 1.69 15.71
C HIS A 54 -4.35 2.94 16.31
N ARG A 55 -3.98 3.90 15.44
CA ARG A 55 -3.49 5.21 15.87
C ARG A 55 -4.68 5.94 16.52
N GLY A 56 -4.61 6.16 17.84
CA GLY A 56 -5.70 6.74 18.63
C GLY A 56 -6.53 5.74 19.45
N ALA A 57 -6.30 4.42 19.29
CA ALA A 57 -6.89 3.39 20.15
C ALA A 57 -5.84 2.33 20.50
N PRO A 58 -4.91 2.63 21.44
CA PRO A 58 -3.94 1.68 21.94
C PRO A 58 -4.67 0.42 22.45
N GLY A 59 -4.23 -0.77 22.04
CA GLY A 59 -4.86 -2.05 22.41
C GLY A 59 -5.72 -2.69 21.30
N ILE A 60 -6.23 -1.93 20.34
CA ILE A 60 -6.93 -2.50 19.18
C ILE A 60 -5.89 -2.87 18.10
N LYS A 61 -5.59 -4.17 18.00
CA LYS A 61 -4.76 -4.72 16.93
C LYS A 61 -5.44 -4.52 15.58
N SER A 62 -4.66 -4.16 14.56
CA SER A 62 -5.10 -3.97 13.18
C SER A 62 -4.07 -4.59 12.25
N HIS A 63 -4.55 -5.33 11.25
CA HIS A 63 -3.73 -5.76 10.13
C HIS A 63 -3.84 -4.75 8.99
N ARG A 64 -2.75 -4.59 8.26
CA ARG A 64 -2.71 -3.79 7.03
C ARG A 64 -2.15 -4.61 5.90
N LEU A 65 -2.84 -4.59 4.77
CA LEU A 65 -2.27 -4.97 3.47
C LEU A 65 -1.98 -3.67 2.72
N ILE A 66 -0.71 -3.47 2.38
CA ILE A 66 -0.19 -2.27 1.76
C ILE A 66 0.34 -2.63 0.37
N TYR A 67 -0.03 -1.83 -0.62
CA TYR A 67 0.61 -1.76 -1.91
C TYR A 67 1.19 -0.37 -2.12
N LEU A 68 2.43 -0.29 -2.55
CA LEU A 68 3.13 0.96 -2.84
C LEU A 68 3.62 0.92 -4.28
N ALA A 69 3.19 1.87 -5.10
CA ALA A 69 3.77 2.14 -6.41
C ALA A 69 4.85 3.22 -6.25
N GLU A 70 6.11 2.85 -6.43
CA GLU A 70 7.29 3.72 -6.37
C GLU A 70 7.69 4.15 -7.79
N ASN A 71 7.84 5.45 -7.99
CA ASN A 71 8.37 6.04 -9.22
C ASN A 71 9.48 7.06 -8.84
N GLY A 72 10.74 6.63 -8.94
CA GLY A 72 11.87 7.41 -8.44
C GLY A 72 11.77 7.65 -6.93
N ASN A 73 11.70 8.92 -6.51
CA ASN A 73 11.56 9.30 -5.10
C ASN A 73 10.12 9.61 -4.67
N SER A 74 9.14 9.43 -5.56
CA SER A 74 7.72 9.59 -5.29
C SER A 74 7.04 8.23 -5.17
N GLY A 75 5.91 8.18 -4.47
CA GLY A 75 5.14 6.96 -4.39
C GLY A 75 3.66 7.16 -4.07
N ILE A 76 2.84 6.19 -4.49
CA ILE A 76 1.42 6.11 -4.17
C ILE A 76 1.22 4.85 -3.32
N GLU A 77 0.80 5.05 -2.08
CA GLU A 77 0.46 3.97 -1.15
C GLU A 77 -1.05 3.78 -1.14
N VAL A 78 -1.50 2.55 -1.38
CA VAL A 78 -2.88 2.15 -1.18
C VAL A 78 -2.88 0.99 -0.21
N TYR A 79 -3.64 1.13 0.88
CA TYR A 79 -3.69 0.10 1.90
C TYR A 79 -5.08 -0.06 2.50
N VAL A 80 -5.34 -1.28 2.98
CA VAL A 80 -6.56 -1.59 3.71
C VAL A 80 -6.25 -1.92 5.15
N LYS A 81 -7.00 -1.33 6.08
CA LYS A 81 -7.01 -1.72 7.51
C LYS A 81 -8.12 -2.73 7.76
N TYR A 82 -7.83 -3.79 8.49
CA TYR A 82 -8.81 -4.81 8.88
C TYR A 82 -8.50 -5.42 10.26
N ASN A 83 -9.49 -6.08 10.86
CA ASN A 83 -9.33 -6.74 12.15
C ASN A 83 -8.44 -8.00 12.00
N PRO A 84 -7.49 -8.26 12.90
CA PRO A 84 -6.65 -9.46 12.89
C PRO A 84 -7.41 -10.79 12.85
N ASN A 85 -8.61 -10.82 13.44
CA ASN A 85 -9.46 -12.00 13.50
C ASN A 85 -10.26 -12.21 12.20
N GLN A 86 -10.20 -11.25 11.26
CA GLN A 86 -10.82 -11.36 9.95
C GLN A 86 -9.81 -11.85 8.92
N LYS A 87 -10.23 -12.79 8.07
CA LYS A 87 -9.44 -13.22 6.92
C LYS A 87 -9.49 -12.14 5.84
N LEU A 88 -8.33 -11.78 5.28
CA LEU A 88 -8.29 -10.92 4.10
C LEU A 88 -9.01 -11.63 2.94
N LEU A 89 -10.05 -10.99 2.42
CA LEU A 89 -10.80 -11.51 1.28
C LEU A 89 -10.05 -11.18 -0.02
N SER A 90 -10.03 -12.14 -0.96
CA SER A 90 -9.41 -11.97 -2.28
C SER A 90 -9.93 -10.72 -3.00
N ASP A 91 -11.23 -10.47 -2.89
CA ASP A 91 -11.90 -9.36 -3.56
C ASP A 91 -11.45 -8.00 -3.03
N VAL A 92 -11.11 -7.92 -1.74
CA VAL A 92 -10.55 -6.71 -1.13
C VAL A 92 -9.13 -6.47 -1.63
N GLU A 93 -8.30 -7.51 -1.74
CA GLU A 93 -6.96 -7.39 -2.32
C GLU A 93 -7.02 -6.98 -3.81
N ILE A 94 -7.97 -7.53 -4.57
CA ILE A 94 -8.24 -7.12 -5.96
C ILE A 94 -8.67 -5.66 -6.02
N MET A 95 -9.53 -5.21 -5.10
CA MET A 95 -9.98 -3.81 -5.04
C MET A 95 -8.81 -2.86 -4.75
N VAL A 96 -7.95 -3.17 -3.79
CA VAL A 96 -6.74 -2.39 -3.48
C VAL A 96 -5.83 -2.26 -4.70
N LYS A 97 -5.61 -3.36 -5.44
CA LYS A 97 -4.82 -3.34 -6.68
C LYS A 97 -5.46 -2.46 -7.75
N LYS A 98 -6.78 -2.57 -7.97
CA LYS A 98 -7.51 -1.73 -8.94
C LYS A 98 -7.38 -0.24 -8.63
N VAL A 99 -7.55 0.13 -7.36
CA VAL A 99 -7.40 1.52 -6.89
C VAL A 99 -5.97 2.02 -7.12
N LEU A 100 -4.95 1.19 -6.81
CA LEU A 100 -3.56 1.54 -7.08
C LEU A 100 -3.30 1.78 -8.57
N CYS A 101 -3.76 0.88 -9.44
CA CYS A 101 -3.60 1.02 -10.90
C CYS A 101 -4.27 2.30 -11.41
N GLN A 102 -5.48 2.61 -10.92
CA GLN A 102 -6.18 3.84 -11.27
C GLN A 102 -5.38 5.07 -10.83
N LYS A 103 -4.86 5.09 -9.60
CA LYS A 103 -4.09 6.23 -9.09
C LYS A 103 -2.75 6.41 -9.79
N VAL A 104 -2.09 5.32 -10.17
CA VAL A 104 -0.88 5.35 -11.00
C VAL A 104 -1.16 5.97 -12.37
N LEU A 105 -2.26 5.59 -13.01
CA LEU A 105 -2.68 6.18 -14.28
C LEU A 105 -2.98 7.68 -14.14
N GLU A 106 -3.77 8.06 -13.12
CA GLU A 106 -4.15 9.46 -12.87
C GLU A 106 -2.94 10.35 -12.54
N THR A 107 -1.96 9.82 -11.79
CA THR A 107 -0.83 10.63 -11.28
C THR A 107 0.35 10.64 -12.24
N TYR A 108 0.68 9.51 -12.85
CA TYR A 108 1.88 9.37 -13.68
C TYR A 108 1.58 9.23 -15.18
N GLY A 109 0.32 9.12 -15.58
CA GLY A 109 -0.06 8.86 -16.98
C GLY A 109 0.32 7.45 -17.47
N ILE A 110 0.72 6.56 -16.56
CA ILE A 110 1.22 5.23 -16.90
C ILE A 110 0.10 4.21 -16.72
N LYS A 111 -0.23 3.51 -17.79
CA LYS A 111 -1.14 2.36 -17.74
C LYS A 111 -0.34 1.11 -17.42
N LEU A 112 -0.59 0.54 -16.25
CA LEU A 112 0.01 -0.74 -15.87
C LEU A 112 -0.62 -1.86 -16.68
N THR A 113 0.19 -2.61 -17.42
CA THR A 113 -0.26 -3.72 -18.26
C THR A 113 0.37 -5.03 -17.80
N LYS A 114 -0.49 -5.92 -17.28
CA LYS A 114 -0.26 -7.23 -16.63
C LYS A 114 -0.27 -7.20 -15.11
#